data_AF-A0A1V9XNA4-F1
#
_entry.id   AF-A0A1V9XNA4-F1
#
_cell.length_a   1.000
_cell.length_b   1.000
_cell.length_c   1.000
_cell.angle_alpha   90.00
_cell.angle_beta   90.00
_cell.angle_gamma   90.00
#
_symmetry.space_group_name_H-M   'P 1'
#
loop_
_entity.id
_entity.type
_entity.pdbx_description
1 polymer ?
#
loop_
_entity_poly.entity_id
_entity_poly.type
_entity_poly.pdbx_seq_one_letter_code
_entity_poly.pdbx_strand_id
1 'polypeptide(L)'
;MFFNSARNCIWSYTSGVGFDVRKCLRTFVGAYLASLIFAGYMRNFRPFCAMQTKAKVLSLNIWGLVAFSKHRKERVEALADLLAYKETDFDFVFLQEVWSEADYLKIVDSTRLVLPYCHYFHSGVTGSGVCLLSKWPIIDICAYKYNLNGYAHKFYHGDWFGGKVVGMAKVQHRDMIANLYVTHLHAEYDRIEDTYLPHRVSQAFEFSQFVSHTSLGSCDYAIVAGDFNTQPTDLPYKIILYNSRLHDAFIESETRVADNNKGATCGHPANTFTTKHDRLCDPNGQRIDYIMYNAGTDRVSVKCEKYISPVWKTQSGVNFSDHEPVVVVLRIVKRLDIESDPCNDPMLYVNVLFDERFDARIECLESSAQLMDDTLAALKRSRIFFFVLACALLIVLICSTSIDFYLEGTYIVILHILRVLLSLGLGFCFMMGFFWNSMERAAILSSKQAMNSLTNFLHSQASLVGIRKNSRDNTKEDKEI
;
A
#
# COMPACT_ATOMS: atom_id res chain seq x y z
N MET A 1 5.79 -39.72 -45.51
CA MET A 1 4.79 -40.80 -45.62
C MET A 1 3.64 -40.49 -46.59
N PHE A 2 3.02 -39.30 -46.57
CA PHE A 2 1.85 -38.95 -47.39
C PHE A 2 2.05 -39.04 -48.92
N PHE A 3 3.16 -38.53 -49.44
CA PHE A 3 3.47 -38.58 -50.88
C PHE A 3 3.63 -40.00 -51.43
N ASN A 4 4.03 -40.97 -50.59
CA ASN A 4 4.16 -42.37 -51.01
C ASN A 4 2.80 -43.08 -51.11
N SER A 5 1.83 -42.75 -50.24
CA SER A 5 0.47 -43.32 -50.33
C SER A 5 -0.33 -42.77 -51.51
N ALA A 6 -0.19 -41.48 -51.84
CA ALA A 6 -0.87 -40.89 -53.00
C ALA A 6 -0.34 -41.49 -54.33
N ARG A 7 0.98 -41.71 -54.43
CA ARG A 7 1.61 -42.40 -55.57
C ARG A 7 1.07 -43.82 -55.75
N ASN A 8 0.89 -44.57 -54.66
CA ASN A 8 0.35 -45.93 -54.72
C ASN A 8 -1.14 -46.01 -55.10
N CYS A 9 -1.98 -45.03 -54.71
CA CYS A 9 -3.38 -44.96 -55.14
C CYS A 9 -3.49 -44.71 -56.67
N ILE A 10 -2.66 -43.82 -57.22
CA ILE A 10 -2.66 -43.51 -58.65
C ILE A 10 -2.15 -44.70 -59.48
N TRP A 11 -1.11 -45.40 -59.00
CA TRP A 11 -0.55 -46.58 -59.68
C TRP A 11 -1.53 -47.77 -59.73
N SER A 12 -2.35 -47.95 -58.69
CA SER A 12 -3.40 -48.99 -58.65
C SER A 12 -4.57 -48.69 -59.60
N TYR A 13 -4.88 -47.41 -59.86
CA TYR A 13 -5.93 -47.03 -60.81
C TYR A 13 -5.53 -47.32 -62.26
N THR A 14 -4.23 -47.20 -62.59
CA THR A 14 -3.71 -47.40 -63.95
C THR A 14 -3.34 -48.85 -64.28
N SER A 15 -3.20 -49.73 -63.29
CA SER A 15 -2.69 -51.11 -63.45
C SER A 15 -3.77 -52.21 -63.41
N GLY A 16 -5.05 -51.85 -63.32
CA GLY A 16 -6.17 -52.82 -63.40
C GLY A 16 -6.33 -53.74 -62.19
N VAL A 17 -5.58 -53.52 -61.10
CA VAL A 17 -5.74 -54.25 -59.84
C VAL A 17 -6.76 -53.51 -58.97
N GLY A 18 -7.77 -54.25 -58.48
CA GLY A 18 -8.98 -53.76 -57.81
C GLY A 18 -8.83 -52.44 -57.03
N PHE A 19 -9.40 -51.37 -57.57
CA PHE A 19 -9.37 -50.04 -56.98
C PHE A 19 -10.43 -49.91 -55.87
N ASP A 20 -9.99 -49.96 -54.61
CA ASP A 20 -10.87 -49.72 -53.47
C ASP A 20 -11.06 -48.21 -53.22
N VAL A 21 -12.12 -47.67 -53.84
CA VAL A 21 -12.54 -46.28 -53.72
C VAL A 21 -12.71 -45.87 -52.25
N ARG A 22 -13.20 -46.75 -51.37
CA ARG A 22 -13.45 -46.40 -49.95
C ARG A 22 -12.15 -46.15 -49.20
N LYS A 23 -11.08 -46.89 -49.52
CA LYS A 23 -9.76 -46.75 -48.89
C LYS A 23 -9.07 -45.45 -49.32
N CYS A 24 -9.17 -45.09 -50.60
CA CYS A 24 -8.62 -43.82 -51.08
C CYS A 24 -9.42 -42.62 -50.53
N LEU A 25 -10.76 -42.70 -50.48
CA LEU A 25 -11.62 -41.66 -49.92
C LEU A 25 -11.35 -41.42 -48.42
N ARG A 26 -11.18 -42.48 -47.62
CA ARG A 26 -10.81 -42.37 -46.20
C ARG A 26 -9.46 -41.69 -45.99
N THR A 27 -8.50 -41.94 -46.88
CA THR A 27 -7.16 -41.34 -46.81
C THR A 27 -7.20 -39.84 -47.14
N PHE A 28 -7.97 -39.45 -48.16
CA PHE A 28 -8.15 -38.04 -48.53
C PHE A 28 -8.98 -37.26 -47.50
N VAL A 29 -10.06 -37.83 -46.98
CA VAL A 29 -10.87 -37.22 -45.92
C VAL A 29 -10.06 -37.08 -44.63
N GLY A 30 -9.26 -38.09 -44.27
CA GLY A 30 -8.34 -38.01 -43.13
C GLY A 30 -7.26 -36.92 -43.31
N ALA A 31 -6.75 -36.75 -44.54
CA ALA A 31 -5.78 -35.69 -44.87
C ALA A 31 -6.38 -34.29 -44.73
N TYR A 32 -7.61 -34.12 -45.23
CA TYR A 32 -8.33 -32.86 -45.18
C TYR A 32 -8.78 -32.49 -43.76
N LEU A 33 -9.21 -33.47 -42.96
CA LEU A 33 -9.47 -33.27 -41.54
C LEU A 33 -8.18 -32.94 -40.77
N ALA A 34 -7.06 -33.62 -41.07
CA ALA A 34 -5.77 -33.31 -40.45
C ALA A 34 -5.27 -31.90 -40.83
N SER A 35 -5.48 -31.46 -42.08
CA SER A 35 -5.11 -30.10 -42.50
C SER A 35 -6.04 -29.03 -41.91
N LEU A 36 -7.32 -29.31 -41.71
CA LEU A 36 -8.25 -28.43 -41.00
C LEU A 36 -7.94 -28.35 -39.49
N ILE A 37 -7.58 -29.48 -38.87
CA ILE A 37 -7.13 -29.53 -37.47
C ILE A 37 -5.81 -28.77 -37.33
N PHE A 38 -4.85 -28.96 -38.25
CA PHE A 38 -3.57 -28.25 -38.25
C PHE A 38 -3.75 -26.76 -38.56
N ALA A 39 -4.65 -26.38 -39.47
CA ALA A 39 -5.00 -24.99 -39.74
C ALA A 39 -5.76 -24.33 -38.58
N GLY A 40 -6.59 -25.09 -37.85
CA GLY A 40 -7.21 -24.68 -36.59
C GLY A 40 -6.18 -24.50 -35.47
N TYR A 41 -5.21 -25.42 -35.36
CA TYR A 41 -4.07 -25.32 -34.44
C TYR A 41 -3.19 -24.11 -34.77
N MET A 42 -2.92 -23.86 -36.05
CA MET A 42 -2.13 -22.72 -36.52
C MET A 42 -2.88 -21.39 -36.40
N ARG A 43 -4.23 -21.37 -36.51
CA ARG A 43 -5.05 -20.19 -36.18
C ARG A 43 -5.02 -19.83 -34.70
N ASN A 44 -4.82 -20.82 -33.83
CA ASN A 44 -4.64 -20.63 -32.38
C ASN A 44 -3.17 -20.37 -31.98
N PHE A 45 -2.22 -20.59 -32.89
CA PHE A 45 -0.83 -20.15 -32.73
C PHE A 45 -0.68 -18.71 -33.23
N ARG A 46 -1.31 -17.75 -32.53
CA ARG A 46 -0.80 -16.37 -32.57
C ARG A 46 0.52 -16.39 -31.80
N PRO A 47 1.66 -15.93 -32.36
CA PRO A 47 2.86 -15.76 -31.56
C PRO A 47 2.51 -14.88 -30.37
N PHE A 48 2.88 -15.29 -29.16
CA PHE A 48 2.65 -14.55 -27.94
C PHE A 48 3.38 -13.20 -28.05
N CYS A 49 2.67 -12.18 -28.53
CA CYS A 49 3.22 -10.85 -28.70
C CYS A 49 3.05 -10.17 -27.34
N ALA A 50 4.10 -10.20 -26.53
CA ALA A 50 4.12 -9.57 -25.23
C ALA A 50 5.35 -8.68 -25.11
N MET A 51 5.14 -7.48 -24.57
CA MET A 51 6.22 -6.60 -24.18
C MET A 51 6.59 -6.92 -22.74
N GLN A 52 7.88 -7.16 -22.51
CA GLN A 52 8.42 -7.39 -21.18
C GLN A 52 9.38 -6.27 -20.80
N THR A 53 9.23 -5.74 -19.58
CA THR A 53 10.17 -4.78 -18.98
C THR A 53 10.45 -5.18 -17.53
N LYS A 54 11.50 -4.58 -16.97
CA LYS A 54 11.77 -4.63 -15.53
C LYS A 54 11.65 -3.23 -14.94
N ALA A 55 11.25 -3.15 -13.68
CA ALA A 55 11.30 -1.94 -12.88
C ALA A 55 12.08 -2.21 -11.60
N LYS A 56 13.18 -1.49 -11.40
CA LYS A 56 13.95 -1.54 -10.15
C LYS A 56 13.47 -0.42 -9.22
N VAL A 57 12.99 -0.81 -8.05
CA VAL A 57 12.29 0.08 -7.13
C VAL A 57 13.00 0.12 -5.78
N LEU A 58 13.12 1.31 -5.19
CA LEU A 58 13.62 1.52 -3.83
C LEU A 58 12.56 2.23 -2.98
N SER A 59 12.35 1.75 -1.76
CA SER A 59 11.68 2.49 -0.68
C SER A 59 12.63 2.65 0.50
N LEU A 60 12.70 3.86 1.07
CA LEU A 60 13.50 4.13 2.26
C LEU A 60 12.93 5.29 3.08
N ASN A 61 12.61 5.02 4.35
CA ASN A 61 12.52 6.05 5.38
C ASN A 61 13.94 6.54 5.70
N ILE A 62 14.24 7.82 5.43
CA ILE A 62 15.59 8.36 5.55
C ILE A 62 15.90 8.95 6.93
N TRP A 63 14.93 8.95 7.85
CA TRP A 63 15.05 9.56 9.18
C TRP A 63 15.67 10.95 9.12
N GLY A 64 15.01 11.86 8.41
CA GLY A 64 15.54 13.19 8.07
C GLY A 64 15.12 14.30 9.04
N LEU A 65 14.77 13.98 10.30
CA LEU A 65 14.29 14.98 11.26
C LEU A 65 15.38 16.01 11.56
N VAL A 66 15.04 17.29 11.37
CA VAL A 66 15.96 18.39 11.64
C VAL A 66 16.26 18.44 13.15
N ALA A 67 17.54 18.56 13.51
CA ALA A 67 18.08 18.56 14.87
C ALA A 67 18.02 17.24 15.66
N PHE A 68 17.11 16.31 15.35
CA PHE A 68 16.97 15.05 16.10
C PHE A 68 17.70 13.87 15.46
N SER A 69 17.71 13.78 14.13
CA SER A 69 18.32 12.65 13.44
C SER A 69 19.85 12.75 13.42
N LYS A 70 20.51 11.72 13.96
CA LYS A 70 21.97 11.66 14.06
C LYS A 70 22.60 11.55 12.67
N HIS A 71 23.75 12.22 12.48
CA HIS A 71 24.53 12.20 11.23
C HIS A 71 23.72 12.56 9.96
N ARG A 72 22.60 13.29 10.09
CA ARG A 72 21.64 13.50 8.99
C ARG A 72 22.30 13.96 7.68
N LYS A 73 23.13 15.00 7.73
CA LYS A 73 23.80 15.56 6.54
C LYS A 73 24.68 14.52 5.83
N GLU A 74 25.49 13.77 6.59
CA GLU A 74 26.37 12.73 6.06
C GLU A 74 25.57 11.59 5.41
N ARG A 75 24.50 11.15 6.06
CA ARG A 75 23.63 10.08 5.55
C ARG A 75 22.89 10.49 4.29
N VAL A 76 22.35 11.72 4.26
CA VAL A 76 21.67 12.28 3.09
C VAL A 76 22.65 12.43 1.92
N GLU A 77 23.88 12.89 2.17
CA GLU A 77 24.95 12.93 1.16
C GLU A 77 25.20 11.55 0.56
N ALA A 78 25.45 10.56 1.42
CA ALA A 78 25.76 9.20 0.98
C ALA A 78 24.59 8.55 0.23
N LEU A 79 23.35 8.84 0.63
CA LEU A 79 22.16 8.42 -0.11
C LEU A 79 22.11 9.09 -1.48
N ALA A 80 22.29 10.41 -1.55
CA ALA A 80 22.27 11.15 -2.81
C ALA A 80 23.34 10.64 -3.79
N ASP A 81 24.56 10.39 -3.31
CA ASP A 81 25.66 9.81 -4.09
C ASP A 81 25.34 8.40 -4.58
N LEU A 82 24.76 7.54 -3.72
CA LEU A 82 24.35 6.19 -4.11
C LEU A 82 23.27 6.22 -5.20
N LEU A 83 22.26 7.07 -5.04
CA LEU A 83 21.18 7.22 -6.02
C LEU A 83 21.68 7.82 -7.34
N ALA A 84 22.67 8.72 -7.30
CA ALA A 84 23.28 9.32 -8.48
C ALA A 84 24.18 8.33 -9.25
N TYR A 85 24.70 7.30 -8.57
CA TYR A 85 25.61 6.35 -9.17
C TYR A 85 24.89 5.49 -10.22
N LYS A 86 25.28 5.65 -11.49
CA LYS A 86 24.58 5.07 -12.65
C LYS A 86 24.40 3.54 -12.58
N GLU A 87 25.32 2.82 -11.93
CA GLU A 87 25.20 1.35 -11.81
C GLU A 87 24.14 0.91 -10.79
N THR A 88 23.65 1.81 -9.92
CA THR A 88 22.49 1.48 -9.08
C THR A 88 21.19 1.40 -9.90
N ASP A 89 21.07 2.19 -10.96
CA ASP A 89 20.05 2.08 -12.03
C ASP A 89 18.59 1.90 -11.56
N PHE A 90 18.17 2.64 -10.53
CA PHE A 90 16.77 2.64 -10.09
C PHE A 90 15.85 3.29 -11.12
N ASP A 91 14.63 2.74 -11.28
CA ASP A 91 13.58 3.35 -12.09
C ASP A 91 12.67 4.27 -11.26
N PHE A 92 12.37 3.84 -10.03
CA PHE A 92 11.49 4.53 -9.10
C PHE A 92 12.06 4.49 -7.69
N VAL A 93 12.08 5.63 -7.01
CA VAL A 93 12.55 5.79 -5.63
C VAL A 93 11.48 6.49 -4.82
N PHE A 94 11.14 5.90 -3.67
CA PHE A 94 10.12 6.33 -2.74
C PHE A 94 10.79 6.66 -1.41
N LEU A 95 10.79 7.93 -1.02
CA LEU A 95 11.44 8.36 0.23
C LEU A 95 10.41 8.83 1.25
N GLN A 96 10.65 8.49 2.51
CA GLN A 96 9.88 8.95 3.67
C GLN A 96 10.80 9.68 4.65
N GLU A 97 10.22 10.51 5.51
CA GLU A 97 10.93 11.38 6.46
C GLU A 97 11.94 12.36 5.84
N VAL A 98 11.67 12.83 4.63
CA VAL A 98 12.38 13.96 4.03
C VAL A 98 11.78 15.26 4.57
N TRP A 99 12.17 15.65 5.78
CA TRP A 99 11.58 16.80 6.48
C TRP A 99 12.24 18.15 6.14
N SER A 100 13.44 18.14 5.56
CA SER A 100 14.21 19.33 5.21
C SER A 100 14.14 19.59 3.71
N GLU A 101 13.70 20.78 3.31
CA GLU A 101 13.73 21.21 1.89
C GLU A 101 15.15 21.19 1.33
N ALA A 102 16.15 21.60 2.11
CA ALA A 102 17.55 21.56 1.69
C ALA A 102 18.04 20.11 1.45
N ASP A 103 17.57 19.15 2.25
CA ASP A 103 17.93 17.73 2.08
C ASP A 103 17.22 17.15 0.85
N TYR A 104 15.97 17.55 0.58
CA TYR A 104 15.24 17.20 -0.64
C TYR A 104 15.95 17.74 -1.90
N LEU A 105 16.24 19.05 -1.93
CA LEU A 105 16.90 19.68 -3.07
C LEU A 105 18.28 19.09 -3.35
N LYS A 106 19.04 18.78 -2.30
CA LYS A 106 20.32 18.04 -2.41
C LYS A 106 20.14 16.73 -3.18
N ILE A 107 19.17 15.90 -2.79
CA ILE A 107 18.93 14.61 -3.44
C ILE A 107 18.50 14.83 -4.91
N VAL A 108 17.62 15.79 -5.18
CA VAL A 108 17.17 16.13 -6.54
C VAL A 108 18.34 16.56 -7.42
N ASP A 109 19.18 17.47 -6.94
CA ASP A 109 20.30 18.01 -7.71
C ASP A 109 21.34 16.92 -8.01
N SER A 110 21.69 16.10 -7.02
CA SER A 110 22.64 14.99 -7.21
C SER A 110 22.12 13.93 -8.19
N THR A 111 20.81 13.66 -8.18
CA THR A 111 20.21 12.57 -8.98
C THR A 111 19.66 13.02 -10.33
N ARG A 112 19.70 14.32 -10.65
CA ARG A 112 19.09 14.91 -11.85
C ARG A 112 19.42 14.21 -13.17
N LEU A 113 20.61 13.61 -13.31
CA LEU A 113 21.02 12.93 -14.55
C LEU A 113 20.44 11.52 -14.71
N VAL A 114 19.98 10.89 -13.62
CA VAL A 114 19.52 9.49 -13.60
C VAL A 114 18.06 9.34 -13.15
N LEU A 115 17.58 10.24 -12.29
CA LEU A 115 16.19 10.33 -11.81
C LEU A 115 15.68 11.78 -11.99
N PRO A 116 15.52 12.27 -13.23
CA PRO A 116 15.21 13.68 -13.49
C PRO A 116 13.80 14.12 -13.05
N TYR A 117 12.88 13.19 -12.81
CA TYR A 117 11.48 13.51 -12.50
C TYR A 117 11.22 13.31 -11.01
N CYS A 118 11.24 14.41 -10.26
CA CYS A 118 11.11 14.40 -8.81
C CYS A 118 9.85 15.17 -8.37
N HIS A 119 9.20 14.70 -7.31
CA HIS A 119 8.06 15.39 -6.72
C HIS A 119 8.00 15.21 -5.20
N TYR A 120 7.83 16.32 -4.48
CA TYR A 120 7.60 16.35 -3.04
C TYR A 120 6.12 16.63 -2.75
N PHE A 121 5.49 15.80 -1.92
CA PHE A 121 4.06 15.94 -1.63
C PHE A 121 3.85 16.82 -0.39
N HIS A 122 3.67 18.13 -0.52
CA HIS A 122 3.51 19.01 0.64
C HIS A 122 2.21 18.76 1.43
N SER A 123 2.30 18.80 2.77
CA SER A 123 1.16 18.72 3.69
C SER A 123 1.55 19.24 5.08
N GLY A 124 0.55 19.43 5.94
CA GLY A 124 0.75 19.77 7.34
C GLY A 124 1.44 21.12 7.56
N VAL A 125 2.11 21.22 8.71
CA VAL A 125 2.92 22.37 9.15
C VAL A 125 4.39 22.17 8.75
N THR A 126 4.91 20.94 8.85
CA THR A 126 6.34 20.65 8.65
C THR A 126 6.65 20.02 7.28
N GLY A 127 5.66 19.91 6.39
CA GLY A 127 5.74 19.03 5.21
C GLY A 127 5.26 17.62 5.52
N SER A 128 4.96 16.80 4.51
CA SER A 128 4.52 15.41 4.73
C SER A 128 5.68 14.44 5.02
N GLY A 129 6.91 14.84 4.67
CA GLY A 129 8.08 13.97 4.70
C GLY A 129 8.16 12.97 3.55
N VAL A 130 7.21 12.94 2.59
CA VAL A 130 7.23 11.95 1.51
C VAL A 130 7.50 12.57 0.13
N CYS A 131 8.34 11.90 -0.65
CA CYS A 131 8.63 12.30 -2.03
C CYS A 131 8.90 11.09 -2.93
N LEU A 132 8.83 11.35 -4.23
CA LEU A 132 9.07 10.37 -5.28
C LEU A 132 10.11 10.90 -6.27
N LEU A 133 11.01 10.03 -6.70
CA LEU A 133 11.93 10.27 -7.79
C LEU A 133 11.78 9.19 -8.85
N SER A 134 11.81 9.57 -10.11
CA SER A 134 11.64 8.66 -11.24
C SER A 134 12.63 8.96 -12.36
N LYS A 135 13.10 7.87 -12.97
CA LYS A 135 13.82 7.87 -14.26
C LYS A 135 12.88 8.25 -15.42
N TRP A 136 11.59 7.97 -15.26
CA TRP A 136 10.57 8.04 -16.30
C TRP A 136 9.65 9.25 -16.11
N PRO A 137 9.12 9.85 -17.20
CA PRO A 137 8.32 11.07 -17.11
C PRO A 137 7.09 10.92 -16.23
N ILE A 138 6.96 11.79 -15.23
CA ILE A 138 5.72 11.98 -14.47
C ILE A 138 4.74 12.76 -15.34
N ILE A 139 3.58 12.17 -15.62
CA ILE A 139 2.55 12.76 -16.48
C ILE A 139 1.36 13.32 -15.69
N ASP A 140 1.18 12.91 -14.44
CA ASP A 140 0.14 13.44 -13.56
C ASP A 140 0.52 13.23 -12.08
N ILE A 141 0.02 14.09 -11.20
CA ILE A 141 0.26 14.08 -9.76
C ILE A 141 -1.06 14.25 -9.02
N CYS A 142 -1.26 13.44 -7.99
CA CYS A 142 -2.36 13.60 -7.04
C CYS A 142 -1.86 13.35 -5.61
N ALA A 143 -2.47 13.97 -4.62
CA ALA A 143 -2.19 13.72 -3.21
C ALA A 143 -3.48 13.69 -2.42
N TYR A 144 -3.54 12.80 -1.42
CA TYR A 144 -4.66 12.70 -0.51
C TYR A 144 -4.17 12.73 0.93
N LYS A 145 -4.63 13.73 1.70
CA LYS A 145 -4.32 13.89 3.11
C LYS A 145 -5.31 13.09 3.95
N TYR A 146 -4.79 12.27 4.86
CA TYR A 146 -5.65 11.47 5.73
C TYR A 146 -6.40 12.33 6.74
N ASN A 147 -7.61 11.90 7.11
CA ASN A 147 -8.44 12.63 8.06
C ASN A 147 -7.90 12.59 9.50
N LEU A 148 -7.28 11.48 9.91
CA LEU A 148 -6.74 11.28 11.26
C LEU A 148 -5.22 11.24 11.24
N ASN A 149 -4.56 12.19 11.91
CA ASN A 149 -3.10 12.32 11.93
C ASN A 149 -2.50 12.44 13.34
N GLY A 150 -3.23 12.05 14.40
CA GLY A 150 -2.74 12.17 15.77
C GLY A 150 -3.15 13.49 16.43
N TYR A 151 -2.57 13.84 17.57
CA TYR A 151 -3.04 14.94 18.42
C TYR A 151 -2.06 16.12 18.44
N ALA A 152 -2.54 17.34 18.17
CA ALA A 152 -1.71 18.55 18.21
C ALA A 152 -1.02 18.80 19.57
N HIS A 153 -1.70 18.47 20.67
CA HIS A 153 -1.20 18.69 22.02
C HIS A 153 -0.13 17.67 22.45
N LYS A 154 0.02 16.56 21.72
CA LYS A 154 1.08 15.57 21.94
C LYS A 154 2.29 15.94 21.08
N PHE A 155 2.97 17.03 21.44
CA PHE A 155 4.04 17.61 20.64
C PHE A 155 5.26 16.70 20.41
N TYR A 156 5.48 15.70 21.28
CA TYR A 156 6.48 14.65 21.06
C TYR A 156 6.07 13.60 20.02
N HIS A 157 4.82 13.63 19.56
CA HIS A 157 4.27 12.75 18.52
C HIS A 157 4.04 13.59 17.26
N GLY A 158 5.04 13.62 16.38
CA GLY A 158 5.15 14.59 15.28
C GLY A 158 4.12 14.45 14.16
N ASP A 159 3.38 13.34 14.09
CA ASP A 159 2.51 12.98 12.97
C ASP A 159 1.44 14.03 12.64
N TRP A 160 0.91 14.71 13.68
CA TRP A 160 -0.11 15.73 13.48
C TRP A 160 0.43 16.93 12.70
N PHE A 161 1.68 17.34 13.00
CA PHE A 161 2.36 18.44 12.34
C PHE A 161 2.79 18.07 10.93
N GLY A 162 3.15 16.80 10.67
CA GLY A 162 3.44 16.33 9.32
C GLY A 162 2.20 16.28 8.43
N GLY A 163 1.03 15.98 9.01
CA GLY A 163 -0.21 15.84 8.28
C GLY A 163 -0.12 14.75 7.22
N LYS A 164 0.01 13.48 7.66
CA LYS A 164 0.30 12.32 6.80
C LYS A 164 -0.61 12.24 5.56
N VAL A 165 -0.03 11.78 4.45
CA VAL A 165 -0.66 11.72 3.13
C VAL A 165 -0.29 10.43 2.41
N VAL A 166 -1.08 10.08 1.40
CA VAL A 166 -0.60 9.32 0.23
C VAL A 166 -0.33 10.30 -0.91
N GLY A 167 0.86 10.22 -1.50
CA GLY A 167 1.20 10.86 -2.76
C GLY A 167 1.09 9.85 -3.90
N MET A 168 0.51 10.26 -5.04
CA MET A 168 0.43 9.48 -6.27
C MET A 168 1.09 10.22 -7.42
N ALA A 169 1.94 9.50 -8.17
CA ALA A 169 2.44 9.94 -9.46
C ALA A 169 2.01 8.95 -10.54
N LYS A 170 1.41 9.46 -11.62
CA LYS A 170 1.21 8.70 -12.85
C LYS A 170 2.45 8.89 -13.72
N VAL A 171 3.04 7.80 -14.17
CA VAL A 171 4.33 7.79 -14.86
C VAL A 171 4.25 7.01 -16.16
N GLN A 172 4.83 7.56 -17.23
CA GLN A 172 4.99 6.86 -18.50
C GLN A 172 6.26 6.00 -18.47
N HIS A 173 6.11 4.73 -18.09
CA HIS A 173 7.21 3.75 -18.14
C HIS A 173 7.20 3.02 -19.48
N ARG A 174 8.02 3.49 -20.44
CA ARG A 174 8.02 3.00 -21.83
C ARG A 174 6.61 3.13 -22.44
N ASP A 175 6.04 2.05 -22.97
CA ASP A 175 4.70 2.02 -23.57
C ASP A 175 3.59 1.63 -22.55
N MET A 176 3.85 1.90 -21.27
CA MET A 176 2.94 1.63 -20.17
C MET A 176 2.74 2.82 -19.24
N ILE A 177 1.56 2.88 -18.64
CA ILE A 177 1.20 3.84 -17.60
C ILE A 177 1.28 3.15 -16.24
N ALA A 178 2.16 3.65 -15.39
CA ALA A 178 2.32 3.20 -14.02
C ALA A 178 1.72 4.21 -13.05
N ASN A 179 0.96 3.75 -12.06
CA ASN A 179 0.64 4.59 -10.91
C ASN A 179 1.56 4.22 -9.74
N LEU A 180 2.28 5.21 -9.23
CA LEU A 180 3.23 5.07 -8.14
C LEU A 180 2.68 5.77 -6.90
N TYR A 181 2.60 5.07 -5.77
CA TYR A 181 2.08 5.61 -4.53
C TYR A 181 3.14 5.60 -3.44
N VAL A 182 3.36 6.73 -2.79
CA VAL A 182 4.23 6.87 -1.61
C VAL A 182 3.40 7.27 -0.40
N THR A 183 3.60 6.62 0.74
CA THR A 183 2.97 7.03 2.01
C THR A 183 3.90 6.81 3.19
N HIS A 184 3.66 7.56 4.26
CA HIS A 184 4.23 7.31 5.58
C HIS A 184 3.06 7.36 6.58
N LEU A 185 2.59 6.20 7.05
CA LEU A 185 1.44 6.17 7.97
C LEU A 185 1.82 6.71 9.35
N HIS A 186 0.82 6.92 10.20
CA HIS A 186 1.03 7.39 11.57
C HIS A 186 1.99 6.44 12.29
N ALA A 187 2.91 6.97 13.11
CA ALA A 187 3.84 6.12 13.86
C ALA A 187 3.15 5.29 14.96
N GLU A 188 3.70 4.10 15.21
CA GLU A 188 3.37 3.26 16.37
C GLU A 188 4.34 3.60 17.51
N TYR A 189 3.89 4.42 18.45
CA TYR A 189 4.74 4.89 19.56
C TYR A 189 4.86 3.90 20.72
N ASP A 190 3.87 3.01 20.87
CA ASP A 190 3.82 1.99 21.91
C ASP A 190 3.02 0.79 21.38
N ARG A 191 3.63 -0.40 21.40
CA ARG A 191 3.02 -1.65 20.91
C ARG A 191 1.98 -2.22 21.88
N ILE A 192 2.14 -1.98 23.17
CA ILE A 192 1.29 -2.52 24.23
C ILE A 192 0.07 -1.62 24.41
N GLU A 193 0.30 -0.30 24.51
CA GLU A 193 -0.76 0.71 24.68
C GLU A 193 -0.90 1.61 23.44
N ASP A 194 -1.24 0.99 22.32
CA ASP A 194 -1.32 1.68 21.04
C ASP A 194 -2.59 2.53 20.90
N THR A 195 -2.54 3.75 21.42
CA THR A 195 -3.61 4.74 21.28
C THR A 195 -3.88 5.13 19.81
N TYR A 196 -2.92 4.89 18.90
CA TYR A 196 -3.01 5.31 17.50
C TYR A 196 -3.41 4.19 16.55
N LEU A 197 -3.69 2.98 17.04
CA LEU A 197 -4.20 1.90 16.18
C LEU A 197 -5.43 2.33 15.37
N PRO A 198 -6.47 2.99 15.96
CA PRO A 198 -7.63 3.43 15.18
C PRO A 198 -7.26 4.48 14.12
N HIS A 199 -6.27 5.32 14.39
CA HIS A 199 -5.76 6.29 13.42
C HIS A 199 -5.09 5.55 12.25
N ARG A 200 -4.18 4.60 12.53
CA ARG A 200 -3.50 3.80 11.48
C ARG A 200 -4.49 2.98 10.67
N VAL A 201 -5.50 2.38 11.30
CA VAL A 201 -6.56 1.63 10.62
C VAL A 201 -7.40 2.54 9.71
N SER A 202 -7.77 3.74 10.17
CA SER A 202 -8.49 4.71 9.33
C SER A 202 -7.63 5.16 8.14
N GLN A 203 -6.36 5.50 8.37
CA GLN A 203 -5.43 5.88 7.31
C GLN A 203 -5.22 4.75 6.30
N ALA A 204 -5.00 3.53 6.76
CA ALA A 204 -4.85 2.34 5.92
C ALA A 204 -6.09 2.07 5.06
N PHE A 205 -7.28 2.26 5.62
CA PHE A 205 -8.52 2.13 4.88
C PHE A 205 -8.68 3.22 3.82
N GLU A 206 -8.52 4.49 4.18
CA GLU A 206 -8.54 5.60 3.23
C GLU A 206 -7.50 5.41 2.11
N PHE A 207 -6.29 5.01 2.47
CA PHE A 207 -5.21 4.69 1.53
C PHE A 207 -5.62 3.57 0.58
N SER A 208 -6.17 2.48 1.11
CA SER A 208 -6.57 1.33 0.28
C SER A 208 -7.70 1.65 -0.69
N GLN A 209 -8.65 2.50 -0.27
CA GLN A 209 -9.70 3.00 -1.14
C GLN A 209 -9.12 3.90 -2.23
N PHE A 210 -8.20 4.80 -1.86
CA PHE A 210 -7.55 5.69 -2.81
C PHE A 210 -6.80 4.90 -3.88
N VAL A 211 -5.97 3.92 -3.50
CA VAL A 211 -5.25 3.04 -4.45
C VAL A 211 -6.24 2.29 -5.33
N SER A 212 -7.29 1.70 -4.77
CA SER A 212 -8.30 0.95 -5.53
C SER A 212 -8.98 1.83 -6.59
N HIS A 213 -9.49 3.00 -6.19
CA HIS A 213 -10.21 3.92 -7.08
C HIS A 213 -9.34 4.50 -8.19
N THR A 214 -8.04 4.63 -7.94
CA THR A 214 -7.14 5.34 -8.84
C THR A 214 -6.26 4.42 -9.68
N SER A 215 -6.14 3.11 -9.37
CA SER A 215 -5.32 2.15 -10.13
C SER A 215 -6.09 1.15 -11.00
N LEU A 216 -7.23 0.63 -10.54
CA LEU A 216 -7.96 -0.42 -11.24
C LEU A 216 -8.61 0.15 -12.52
N GLY A 217 -8.21 -0.38 -13.69
CA GLY A 217 -8.71 0.05 -15.00
C GLY A 217 -8.17 1.38 -15.51
N SER A 218 -7.37 2.11 -14.72
CA SER A 218 -6.87 3.45 -15.03
C SER A 218 -5.37 3.50 -15.33
N CYS A 219 -4.65 2.40 -15.11
CA CYS A 219 -3.22 2.24 -15.37
C CYS A 219 -2.90 0.80 -15.82
N ASP A 220 -1.72 0.57 -16.39
CA ASP A 220 -1.24 -0.77 -16.72
C ASP A 220 -0.86 -1.54 -15.44
N TYR A 221 -0.19 -0.88 -14.50
CA TYR A 221 0.17 -1.45 -13.20
C TYR A 221 0.37 -0.37 -12.12
N ALA A 222 0.26 -0.79 -10.86
CA ALA A 222 0.47 0.05 -9.69
C ALA A 222 1.64 -0.45 -8.84
N ILE A 223 2.40 0.49 -8.28
CA ILE A 223 3.44 0.25 -7.26
C ILE A 223 3.12 1.12 -6.06
N VAL A 224 3.02 0.50 -4.89
CA VAL A 224 2.69 1.11 -3.62
C VAL A 224 3.88 0.91 -2.69
N ALA A 225 4.45 1.97 -2.15
CA ALA A 225 5.63 1.85 -1.31
C ALA A 225 5.67 2.86 -0.16
N GLY A 226 6.37 2.50 0.90
CA GLY A 226 6.69 3.39 2.00
C GLY A 226 6.75 2.71 3.35
N ASP A 227 6.85 3.53 4.37
CA ASP A 227 6.81 3.14 5.78
C ASP A 227 5.34 3.12 6.25
N PHE A 228 4.83 1.93 6.49
CA PHE A 228 3.44 1.76 6.90
C PHE A 228 3.28 1.72 8.43
N ASN A 229 4.37 1.78 9.21
CA ASN A 229 4.34 1.74 10.68
C ASN A 229 3.46 0.59 11.23
N THR A 230 3.50 -0.56 10.56
CA THR A 230 2.63 -1.69 10.86
C THR A 230 3.30 -2.99 10.42
N GLN A 231 3.16 -4.05 11.21
CA GLN A 231 3.72 -5.36 10.90
C GLN A 231 2.74 -6.20 10.06
N PRO A 232 3.20 -7.28 9.40
CA PRO A 232 2.35 -8.09 8.51
C PRO A 232 1.14 -8.75 9.19
N THR A 233 1.18 -8.91 10.52
CA THR A 233 0.09 -9.47 11.32
C THR A 233 -1.01 -8.47 11.65
N ASP A 234 -0.69 -7.18 11.56
CA ASP A 234 -1.51 -6.09 12.08
C ASP A 234 -2.62 -5.73 11.11
N LEU A 235 -3.67 -5.13 11.66
CA LEU A 235 -4.86 -4.79 10.90
C LEU A 235 -4.61 -3.76 9.79
N PRO A 236 -3.86 -2.66 9.99
CA PRO A 236 -3.56 -1.70 8.94
C PRO A 236 -2.89 -2.33 7.71
N TYR A 237 -1.89 -3.20 7.92
CA TYR A 237 -1.24 -3.96 6.84
C TYR A 237 -2.25 -4.78 6.03
N LYS A 238 -3.08 -5.56 6.71
CA LYS A 238 -4.08 -6.44 6.08
C LYS A 238 -5.09 -5.64 5.26
N ILE A 239 -5.53 -4.47 5.74
CA ILE A 239 -6.44 -3.60 5.00
C ILE A 239 -5.79 -3.13 3.70
N ILE A 240 -4.55 -2.64 3.77
CA ILE A 240 -3.83 -2.15 2.59
C ILE A 240 -3.70 -3.27 1.56
N LEU A 241 -3.28 -4.46 2.00
CA LEU A 241 -3.07 -5.61 1.14
C LEU A 241 -4.38 -6.09 0.49
N TYR A 242 -5.40 -6.41 1.30
CA TYR A 242 -6.61 -7.07 0.83
C TYR A 242 -7.62 -6.11 0.21
N ASN A 243 -7.80 -4.92 0.80
CA ASN A 243 -8.79 -3.99 0.27
C ASN A 243 -8.34 -3.34 -1.05
N SER A 244 -7.03 -3.18 -1.25
CA SER A 244 -6.42 -2.68 -2.49
C SER A 244 -6.06 -3.77 -3.51
N ARG A 245 -6.23 -5.05 -3.14
CA ARG A 245 -5.84 -6.23 -3.94
C ARG A 245 -4.35 -6.26 -4.31
N LEU A 246 -3.50 -5.71 -3.45
CA LEU A 246 -2.07 -5.63 -3.69
C LEU A 246 -1.37 -6.96 -3.41
N HIS A 247 -0.21 -7.16 -4.00
CA HIS A 247 0.73 -8.24 -3.73
C HIS A 247 1.93 -7.68 -2.97
N ASP A 248 2.30 -8.32 -1.85
CA ASP A 248 3.50 -7.95 -1.09
C ASP A 248 4.74 -8.54 -1.76
N ALA A 249 5.65 -7.67 -2.21
CA ALA A 249 6.85 -8.10 -2.92
C ALA A 249 7.79 -8.97 -2.07
N PHE A 250 7.78 -8.83 -0.74
CA PHE A 250 8.55 -9.71 0.15
C PHE A 250 8.00 -11.14 0.13
N ILE A 251 6.68 -11.28 0.18
CA ILE A 251 6.02 -12.59 0.23
C ILE A 251 6.11 -13.29 -1.11
N GLU A 252 5.94 -12.54 -2.21
CA GLU A 252 5.81 -13.04 -3.59
C GLU A 252 7.16 -13.12 -4.35
N SER A 253 8.27 -12.80 -3.68
CA SER A 253 9.59 -12.77 -4.32
C SER A 253 10.03 -14.17 -4.78
N GLU A 254 10.36 -14.32 -6.06
CA GLU A 254 10.89 -15.57 -6.63
C GLU A 254 12.21 -16.02 -6.00
N THR A 255 13.04 -15.06 -5.53
CA THR A 255 14.31 -15.35 -4.83
C THR A 255 14.15 -15.61 -3.34
N ARG A 256 12.92 -15.69 -2.80
CA ARG A 256 12.73 -15.95 -1.37
C ARG A 256 13.12 -17.40 -1.08
N VAL A 257 14.31 -17.58 -0.54
CA VAL A 257 14.68 -18.81 0.16
C VAL A 257 13.80 -18.89 1.39
N ALA A 258 13.26 -20.08 1.70
CA ALA A 258 12.41 -20.35 2.87
C ALA A 258 13.20 -20.27 4.19
N ASP A 259 14.04 -19.25 4.35
CA ASP A 259 14.70 -18.93 5.61
C ASP A 259 13.74 -18.13 6.50
N ASN A 260 13.90 -18.31 7.81
CA ASN A 260 13.19 -17.60 8.88
C ASN A 260 13.47 -16.09 8.94
N ASN A 261 13.94 -15.48 7.85
CA ASN A 261 14.17 -14.05 7.75
C ASN A 261 12.81 -13.33 7.75
N LYS A 262 12.54 -12.51 8.78
CA LYS A 262 11.32 -11.69 8.87
C LYS A 262 11.31 -10.52 7.87
N GLY A 263 12.44 -10.23 7.22
CA GLY A 263 12.62 -9.08 6.35
C GLY A 263 12.60 -7.77 7.13
N ALA A 264 13.21 -7.73 8.31
CA ALA A 264 13.15 -6.57 9.19
C ALA A 264 13.76 -5.32 8.54
N THR A 265 13.03 -4.22 8.66
CA THR A 265 13.36 -2.91 8.12
C THR A 265 13.53 -1.87 9.23
N CYS A 266 12.96 -2.08 10.41
CA CYS A 266 13.16 -1.23 11.59
C CYS A 266 13.65 -2.06 12.78
N GLY A 267 14.50 -1.47 13.61
CA GLY A 267 15.12 -2.17 14.73
C GLY A 267 16.01 -3.34 14.31
N HIS A 268 16.54 -3.32 13.07
CA HIS A 268 17.30 -4.42 12.50
C HIS A 268 18.60 -4.66 13.32
N PRO A 269 18.99 -5.92 13.63
CA PRO A 269 20.12 -6.19 14.52
C PRO A 269 21.48 -5.67 14.02
N ALA A 270 21.65 -5.58 12.71
CA ALA A 270 22.86 -5.05 12.08
C ALA A 270 22.84 -3.51 11.91
N ASN A 271 21.72 -2.85 12.23
CA ASN A 271 21.63 -1.39 12.22
C ASN A 271 22.28 -0.82 13.48
N THR A 272 23.13 0.19 13.27
CA THR A 272 23.84 0.88 14.36
C THR A 272 22.96 1.81 15.18
N PHE A 273 21.79 2.20 14.67
CA PHE A 273 20.82 3.03 15.39
C PHE A 273 19.83 2.23 16.24
N THR A 274 19.70 0.92 16.01
CA THR A 274 18.82 0.04 16.81
C THR A 274 19.20 0.11 18.29
N THR A 275 18.26 0.57 19.12
CA THR A 275 18.51 0.77 20.54
C THR A 275 18.56 -0.57 21.29
N LYS A 276 19.07 -0.54 22.53
CA LYS A 276 19.01 -1.72 23.41
C LYS A 276 17.58 -2.15 23.70
N HIS A 277 16.66 -1.18 23.81
CA HIS A 277 15.25 -1.46 24.04
C HIS A 277 14.63 -2.21 22.86
N ASP A 278 14.84 -1.73 21.64
CA ASP A 278 14.30 -2.37 20.43
C ASP A 278 14.78 -3.81 20.28
N ARG A 279 16.08 -4.06 20.55
CA ARG A 279 16.67 -5.42 20.52
C ARG A 279 16.07 -6.35 21.57
N LEU A 280 15.65 -5.81 22.72
CA LEU A 280 14.99 -6.60 23.76
C LEU A 280 13.53 -6.89 23.42
N CYS A 281 12.84 -5.93 22.79
CA CYS A 281 11.44 -6.05 22.40
C CYS A 281 11.23 -6.97 21.17
N ASP A 282 12.01 -6.78 20.11
CA ASP A 282 12.05 -7.71 18.97
C ASP A 282 13.52 -7.94 18.54
N PRO A 283 14.14 -9.04 19.00
CA PRO A 283 15.55 -9.35 18.70
C PRO A 283 15.87 -9.48 17.21
N ASN A 284 14.86 -9.70 16.36
CA ASN A 284 15.03 -9.84 14.92
C ASN A 284 14.59 -8.59 14.15
N GLY A 285 14.16 -7.53 14.85
CA GLY A 285 13.58 -6.33 14.26
C GLY A 285 12.18 -6.57 13.65
N GLN A 286 11.59 -5.49 13.17
CA GLN A 286 10.23 -5.44 12.63
C GLN A 286 10.27 -5.13 11.14
N ARG A 287 9.35 -5.70 10.38
CA ARG A 287 9.12 -5.32 8.98
C ARG A 287 7.95 -4.35 8.94
N ILE A 288 8.24 -3.08 8.65
CA ILE A 288 7.24 -2.01 8.61
C ILE A 288 7.33 -1.16 7.34
N ASP A 289 8.38 -1.36 6.52
CA ASP A 289 8.54 -0.75 5.21
C ASP A 289 8.22 -1.77 4.12
N TYR A 290 7.47 -1.34 3.11
CA TYR A 290 6.91 -2.24 2.11
C TYR A 290 7.06 -1.69 0.71
N ILE A 291 7.20 -2.61 -0.25
CA ILE A 291 6.86 -2.38 -1.65
C ILE A 291 5.82 -3.42 -2.02
N MET A 292 4.66 -2.95 -2.45
CA MET A 292 3.54 -3.75 -2.92
C MET A 292 3.19 -3.36 -4.35
N TYR A 293 2.53 -4.25 -5.08
CA TYR A 293 2.19 -4.00 -6.47
C TYR A 293 0.88 -4.68 -6.87
N ASN A 294 0.28 -4.22 -7.97
CA ASN A 294 -0.82 -4.93 -8.62
C ASN A 294 -0.82 -4.62 -10.13
N ALA A 295 -1.43 -5.49 -10.92
CA ALA A 295 -1.80 -5.17 -12.29
C ALA A 295 -3.04 -4.26 -12.28
N GLY A 296 -3.04 -3.21 -13.11
CA GLY A 296 -4.20 -2.34 -13.26
C GLY A 296 -5.21 -2.87 -14.28
N THR A 297 -4.78 -3.80 -15.15
CA THR A 297 -5.62 -4.47 -16.15
C THR A 297 -5.19 -5.92 -16.35
N ASP A 298 -6.11 -6.76 -16.84
CA ASP A 298 -5.83 -8.18 -17.14
C ASP A 298 -4.79 -8.39 -18.25
N ARG A 299 -4.41 -7.35 -18.99
CA ARG A 299 -3.38 -7.43 -20.05
C ARG A 299 -1.99 -7.49 -19.45
N VAL A 300 -1.83 -7.02 -18.22
CA VAL A 300 -0.55 -6.85 -17.58
C VAL A 300 -0.41 -7.89 -16.50
N SER A 301 0.76 -8.50 -16.42
CA SER A 301 1.15 -9.28 -15.25
C SER A 301 2.39 -8.66 -14.65
N VAL A 302 2.42 -8.59 -13.33
CA VAL A 302 3.54 -8.08 -12.55
C VAL A 302 3.97 -9.19 -11.60
N LYS A 303 5.28 -9.45 -11.51
CA LYS A 303 5.86 -10.42 -10.56
C LYS A 303 7.10 -9.84 -9.91
N CYS A 304 7.31 -10.13 -8.64
CA CYS A 304 8.55 -9.79 -7.95
C CYS A 304 9.64 -10.81 -8.28
N GLU A 305 10.61 -10.43 -9.12
CA GLU A 305 11.74 -11.30 -9.43
C GLU A 305 12.73 -11.36 -8.27
N LYS A 306 12.97 -10.23 -7.63
CA LYS A 306 13.99 -10.09 -6.60
C LYS A 306 13.53 -9.12 -5.52
N TYR A 307 13.70 -9.53 -4.28
CA TYR A 307 13.58 -8.68 -3.10
C TYR A 307 14.92 -8.63 -2.36
N ILE A 308 15.33 -7.43 -1.93
CA ILE A 308 16.54 -7.21 -1.14
C ILE A 308 16.24 -6.17 -0.06
N SER A 309 16.66 -6.45 1.17
CA SER A 309 16.72 -5.44 2.24
C SER A 309 18.19 -5.29 2.69
N PRO A 310 19.00 -4.48 1.98
CA PRO A 310 20.42 -4.37 2.28
C PRO A 310 20.68 -3.43 3.47
N VAL A 311 21.72 -3.71 4.26
CA VAL A 311 22.14 -2.84 5.37
C VAL A 311 23.16 -1.82 4.86
N TRP A 312 22.67 -0.70 4.31
CA TRP A 312 23.54 0.33 3.72
C TRP A 312 24.22 1.20 4.77
N LYS A 313 25.51 1.49 4.53
CA LYS A 313 26.36 2.29 5.41
C LYS A 313 27.14 3.34 4.63
N THR A 314 27.34 4.50 5.23
CA THR A 314 28.21 5.56 4.72
C THR A 314 29.67 5.08 4.74
N GLN A 315 30.56 5.85 4.12
CA GLN A 315 32.00 5.57 4.17
C GLN A 315 32.56 5.56 5.61
N SER A 316 31.93 6.29 6.53
CA SER A 316 32.32 6.28 7.96
C SER A 316 31.77 5.07 8.73
N GLY A 317 30.95 4.24 8.09
CA GLY A 317 30.35 3.04 8.69
C GLY A 317 29.00 3.26 9.38
N VAL A 318 28.42 4.46 9.30
CA VAL A 318 27.10 4.78 9.86
C VAL A 318 25.99 4.30 8.92
N ASN A 319 24.91 3.71 9.44
CA ASN A 319 23.79 3.30 8.59
C ASN A 319 23.15 4.49 7.86
N PHE A 320 22.59 4.27 6.68
CA PHE A 320 21.92 5.33 5.91
C PHE A 320 20.67 5.87 6.60
N SER A 321 20.02 5.07 7.43
CA SER A 321 18.88 5.44 8.26
C SER A 321 18.78 4.46 9.45
N ASP A 322 17.92 4.76 10.42
CA ASP A 322 17.46 3.78 11.42
C ASP A 322 16.51 2.74 10.83
N HIS A 323 16.02 2.98 9.61
CA HIS A 323 15.36 2.01 8.76
C HIS A 323 16.31 1.41 7.71
N GLU A 324 16.07 0.15 7.32
CA GLU A 324 16.74 -0.51 6.22
C GLU A 324 15.96 -0.31 4.91
N PRO A 325 16.64 -0.05 3.79
CA PRO A 325 16.04 0.11 2.48
C PRO A 325 15.35 -1.17 1.99
N VAL A 326 14.21 -1.00 1.32
CA VAL A 326 13.55 -2.10 0.60
C VAL A 326 13.77 -1.91 -0.90
N VAL A 327 14.44 -2.87 -1.53
CA VAL A 327 14.74 -2.86 -2.97
C VAL A 327 14.10 -4.05 -3.64
N VAL A 328 13.32 -3.80 -4.70
CA VAL A 328 12.73 -4.87 -5.50
C VAL A 328 12.99 -4.71 -6.98
N VAL A 329 13.00 -5.82 -7.70
CA VAL A 329 12.98 -5.86 -9.16
C VAL A 329 11.67 -6.53 -9.58
N LEU A 330 10.80 -5.75 -10.21
CA LEU A 330 9.53 -6.22 -10.73
C LEU A 330 9.67 -6.56 -12.21
N ARG A 331 9.24 -7.75 -12.63
CA ARG A 331 9.04 -8.11 -14.02
C ARG A 331 7.61 -7.81 -14.41
N ILE A 332 7.45 -6.99 -15.44
CA ILE A 332 6.16 -6.54 -15.94
C ILE A 332 6.02 -7.03 -17.38
N VAL A 333 4.95 -7.75 -17.67
CA VAL A 333 4.65 -8.30 -18.99
C VAL A 333 3.28 -7.81 -19.44
N LYS A 334 3.24 -7.04 -20.53
CA LYS A 334 2.02 -6.57 -21.19
C LYS A 334 1.71 -7.40 -22.43
N ARG A 335 0.55 -8.03 -22.43
CA ARG A 335 -0.01 -8.81 -23.55
C ARG A 335 -0.55 -7.87 -24.62
N LEU A 336 -0.08 -8.01 -25.86
CA LEU A 336 -0.49 -7.19 -27.01
C LEU A 336 -1.55 -7.90 -27.88
N ASP A 337 -1.81 -9.17 -27.63
CA ASP A 337 -2.77 -10.01 -28.34
C ASP A 337 -4.21 -9.85 -27.85
N ILE A 338 -4.40 -9.20 -26.69
CA ILE A 338 -5.71 -8.89 -26.11
C ILE A 338 -6.11 -7.48 -26.55
N GLU A 339 -7.10 -7.34 -27.44
CA GLU A 339 -7.62 -6.03 -27.84
C GLU A 339 -8.39 -5.36 -26.70
N SER A 340 -8.14 -4.05 -26.50
CA SER A 340 -9.05 -3.07 -25.88
C SER A 340 -10.51 -3.40 -26.02
N ASP A 341 -11.22 -4.00 -25.06
CA ASP A 341 -12.59 -3.53 -24.89
C ASP A 341 -12.53 -2.31 -23.97
N PRO A 342 -12.65 -1.07 -24.50
CA PRO A 342 -12.67 0.13 -23.67
C PRO A 342 -13.86 0.13 -22.68
N CYS A 343 -14.84 -0.75 -22.88
CA CYS A 343 -15.91 -1.05 -21.94
C CYS A 343 -15.56 -2.26 -21.05
N ASN A 344 -14.40 -2.23 -20.37
CA ASN A 344 -14.22 -3.11 -19.22
C ASN A 344 -15.45 -2.95 -18.32
N ASP A 345 -16.16 -4.06 -18.08
CA ASP A 345 -17.36 -4.10 -17.26
C ASP A 345 -17.08 -3.32 -15.96
N PRO A 346 -17.82 -2.24 -15.64
CA PRO A 346 -17.68 -1.55 -14.37
C PRO A 346 -17.87 -2.51 -13.19
N MET A 347 -18.57 -3.63 -13.40
CA MET A 347 -18.68 -4.70 -12.42
C MET A 347 -17.37 -5.47 -12.25
N LEU A 348 -16.36 -5.42 -13.12
CA LEU A 348 -15.02 -6.00 -12.89
C LEU A 348 -14.29 -5.27 -11.77
N TYR A 349 -14.46 -3.94 -11.68
CA TYR A 349 -14.02 -3.14 -10.53
C TYR A 349 -14.61 -3.69 -9.22
N VAL A 350 -15.84 -4.20 -9.31
CA VAL A 350 -16.66 -4.68 -8.19
C VAL A 350 -16.65 -6.22 -8.07
N ASN A 351 -16.18 -6.99 -9.05
CA ASN A 351 -16.28 -8.45 -9.10
C ASN A 351 -15.15 -9.05 -8.27
N VAL A 352 -15.42 -9.11 -6.97
CA VAL A 352 -14.53 -9.61 -5.94
C VAL A 352 -14.58 -11.15 -5.82
N LEU A 353 -15.47 -11.79 -6.56
CA LEU A 353 -15.87 -13.19 -6.31
C LEU A 353 -14.82 -14.25 -6.66
N PHE A 354 -13.75 -13.86 -7.36
CA PHE A 354 -12.66 -14.77 -7.75
C PHE A 354 -11.31 -14.36 -7.15
N ASP A 355 -11.28 -13.40 -6.22
CA ASP A 355 -10.08 -13.15 -5.42
C ASP A 355 -9.96 -14.25 -4.36
N GLU A 356 -8.87 -15.01 -4.38
CA GLU A 356 -8.60 -16.06 -3.38
C GLU A 356 -8.53 -15.51 -1.96
N ARG A 357 -8.35 -14.19 -1.80
CA ARG A 357 -8.28 -13.48 -0.52
C ARG A 357 -9.59 -12.80 -0.14
N PHE A 358 -10.70 -13.17 -0.80
CA PHE A 358 -12.03 -12.60 -0.55
C PHE A 358 -12.44 -12.70 0.94
N ASP A 359 -12.32 -13.87 1.55
CA ASP A 359 -12.70 -14.07 2.95
C ASP A 359 -11.80 -13.27 3.90
N ALA A 360 -10.49 -13.24 3.63
CA ALA A 360 -9.52 -12.46 4.40
C ALA A 360 -9.82 -10.95 4.35
N ARG A 361 -10.33 -10.45 3.21
CA ARG A 361 -10.79 -9.07 3.07
C ARG A 361 -12.00 -8.79 3.94
N ILE A 362 -13.00 -9.68 3.96
CA ILE A 362 -14.20 -9.53 4.81
C ILE A 362 -13.80 -9.50 6.28
N GLU A 363 -13.06 -10.51 6.74
CA GLU A 363 -12.61 -10.63 8.13
C GLU A 363 -11.83 -9.39 8.59
N CYS A 364 -10.95 -8.90 7.72
CA CYS A 364 -10.16 -7.71 7.98
C CYS A 364 -11.03 -6.45 8.10
N LEU A 365 -12.01 -6.24 7.23
CA LEU A 365 -12.92 -5.09 7.29
C LEU A 365 -13.84 -5.16 8.52
N GLU A 366 -14.33 -6.35 8.88
CA GLU A 366 -15.16 -6.55 10.07
C GLU A 366 -14.39 -6.28 11.37
N SER A 367 -13.18 -6.81 11.47
CA SER A 367 -12.29 -6.56 12.61
C SER A 367 -11.98 -5.07 12.75
N SER A 368 -11.84 -4.37 11.61
CA SER A 368 -11.60 -2.92 11.58
C SER A 368 -12.83 -2.16 12.05
N ALA A 369 -14.01 -2.52 11.55
CA ALA A 369 -15.26 -1.89 11.97
C ALA A 369 -15.55 -2.09 13.47
N GLN A 370 -15.20 -3.26 14.02
CA GLN A 370 -15.32 -3.55 15.45
C GLN A 370 -14.38 -2.66 16.28
N LEU A 371 -13.12 -2.52 15.88
CA LEU A 371 -12.18 -1.59 16.52
C LEU A 371 -12.71 -0.15 16.50
N MET A 372 -13.32 0.29 15.40
CA MET A 372 -13.92 1.62 15.29
C MET A 372 -15.08 1.80 16.28
N ASP A 373 -15.88 0.76 16.53
CA ASP A 373 -16.95 0.80 17.54
C ASP A 373 -16.42 1.00 18.96
N ASP A 374 -15.39 0.25 19.33
CA ASP A 374 -14.76 0.36 20.64
C ASP A 374 -14.15 1.76 20.84
N THR A 375 -13.55 2.29 19.77
CA THR A 375 -12.99 3.65 19.72
C THR A 375 -14.07 4.72 19.88
N LEU A 376 -15.21 4.60 19.17
CA LEU A 376 -16.34 5.53 19.31
C LEU A 376 -16.91 5.54 20.74
N ALA A 377 -17.00 4.37 21.37
CA ALA A 377 -17.42 4.25 22.76
C ALA A 377 -16.41 4.93 23.71
N ALA A 378 -15.11 4.75 23.49
CA ALA A 378 -14.05 5.41 24.25
C ALA A 378 -14.09 6.94 24.08
N LEU A 379 -14.27 7.44 22.87
CA LEU A 379 -14.39 8.87 22.57
C LEU A 379 -15.62 9.50 23.24
N LYS A 380 -16.74 8.77 23.30
CA LYS A 380 -17.92 9.22 24.05
C LYS A 380 -17.61 9.39 25.53
N ARG A 381 -16.93 8.42 26.15
CA ARG A 381 -16.50 8.50 27.56
C ARG A 381 -15.52 9.65 27.79
N SER A 382 -14.50 9.77 26.94
CA SER A 382 -13.51 10.86 26.96
C SER A 382 -14.17 12.23 26.88
N ARG A 383 -15.15 12.39 25.98
CA ARG A 383 -15.91 13.63 25.82
C ARG A 383 -16.69 13.99 27.08
N ILE A 384 -17.39 13.03 27.69
CA ILE A 384 -18.11 13.25 28.95
C ILE A 384 -17.12 13.64 30.06
N PHE A 385 -16.00 12.93 30.17
CA PHE A 385 -14.95 13.22 31.14
C PHE A 385 -14.45 14.67 31.04
N PHE A 386 -14.07 15.12 29.84
CA PHE A 386 -13.56 16.49 29.65
C PHE A 386 -14.62 17.56 29.92
N PHE A 387 -15.90 17.31 29.61
CA PHE A 387 -16.96 18.25 29.98
C PHE A 387 -17.19 18.33 31.48
N VAL A 388 -17.21 17.20 32.18
CA VAL A 388 -17.35 17.18 33.65
C VAL A 388 -16.16 17.89 34.29
N LEU A 389 -14.94 17.62 33.82
CA LEU A 389 -13.73 18.27 34.31
C LEU A 389 -13.74 19.78 34.01
N ALA A 390 -14.18 20.21 32.83
CA ALA A 390 -14.33 21.62 32.49
C ALA A 390 -15.32 22.32 33.45
N CYS A 391 -16.48 21.72 33.71
CA CYS A 391 -17.44 22.26 34.67
C CYS A 391 -16.84 22.37 36.09
N ALA A 392 -16.11 21.35 36.54
CA ALA A 392 -15.45 21.36 37.84
C ALA A 392 -14.39 22.47 37.93
N LEU A 393 -13.53 22.60 36.92
CA LEU A 393 -12.50 23.65 36.85
C LEU A 393 -13.12 25.06 36.82
N LEU A 394 -14.24 25.23 36.10
CA LEU A 394 -14.97 26.50 36.06
C LEU A 394 -15.53 26.86 37.44
N ILE A 395 -16.12 25.90 38.16
CA ILE A 395 -16.61 26.11 39.54
C ILE A 395 -15.45 26.50 40.46
N VAL A 396 -14.33 25.77 40.42
CA VAL A 396 -13.14 26.10 41.22
C VAL A 396 -12.63 27.51 40.90
N LEU A 397 -12.59 27.89 39.62
CA LEU A 397 -12.14 29.22 39.20
C LEU A 397 -13.07 30.31 39.76
N ILE A 398 -14.39 30.15 39.64
CA ILE A 398 -15.40 31.08 40.17
C ILE A 398 -15.30 31.17 41.70
N CYS A 399 -15.29 30.03 42.40
CA CYS A 399 -15.17 29.98 43.85
C CYS A 399 -13.85 30.58 44.35
N SER A 400 -12.78 30.51 43.56
CA SER A 400 -11.51 31.10 43.95
C SER A 400 -11.57 32.62 44.05
N THR A 401 -12.46 33.31 43.31
CA THR A 401 -12.51 34.78 43.23
C THR A 401 -12.74 35.46 44.58
N SER A 402 -13.50 34.83 45.48
CA SER A 402 -13.74 35.36 46.83
C SER A 402 -12.52 35.30 47.75
N ILE A 403 -11.47 34.55 47.38
CA ILE A 403 -10.23 34.42 48.16
C ILE A 403 -9.41 35.72 48.09
N ASP A 404 -9.62 36.57 47.09
CA ASP A 404 -8.89 37.84 46.91
C ASP A 404 -9.05 38.78 48.11
N PHE A 405 -10.16 38.67 48.85
CA PHE A 405 -10.41 39.48 50.05
C PHE A 405 -9.58 39.06 51.28
N TYR A 406 -8.91 37.90 51.22
CA TYR A 406 -8.23 37.30 52.37
C TYR A 406 -6.72 37.15 52.20
N LEU A 407 -6.16 37.40 51.00
CA LEU A 407 -4.74 37.22 50.70
C LEU A 407 -4.09 38.54 50.30
N GLU A 408 -2.88 38.76 50.79
CA GLU A 408 -2.05 39.93 50.47
C GLU A 408 -0.62 39.52 50.08
N GLY A 409 0.13 40.47 49.51
CA GLY A 409 1.56 40.31 49.22
C GLY A 409 1.85 39.17 48.23
N THR A 410 2.80 38.29 48.53
CA THR A 410 3.21 37.21 47.62
C THR A 410 2.11 36.18 47.37
N TYR A 411 1.21 35.95 48.33
CA TYR A 411 0.18 34.91 48.23
C TYR A 411 -0.88 35.21 47.16
N ILE A 412 -1.23 36.49 46.96
CA ILE A 412 -2.19 36.87 45.90
C ILE A 412 -1.58 36.65 44.51
N VAL A 413 -0.28 36.87 44.34
CA VAL A 413 0.45 36.60 43.09
C VAL A 413 0.43 35.11 42.77
N ILE A 414 0.71 34.26 43.78
CA ILE A 414 0.65 32.80 43.62
C ILE A 414 -0.77 32.36 43.22
N LEU A 415 -1.81 32.92 43.85
CA LEU A 415 -3.21 32.62 43.50
C LEU A 415 -3.53 32.99 42.05
N HIS A 416 -3.09 34.15 41.57
CA HIS A 416 -3.29 34.54 40.17
C HIS A 416 -2.57 33.61 39.20
N ILE A 417 -1.34 33.17 39.50
CA ILE A 417 -0.63 32.18 38.69
C ILE A 417 -1.43 30.87 38.63
N LEU A 418 -1.94 30.39 39.77
CA LEU A 418 -2.78 29.18 39.82
C LEU A 418 -4.06 29.35 39.00
N ARG A 419 -4.72 30.51 39.05
CA ARG A 419 -5.91 30.80 38.22
C ARG A 419 -5.60 30.81 36.73
N VAL A 420 -4.44 31.32 36.31
CA VAL A 420 -3.99 31.25 34.92
C VAL A 420 -3.84 29.79 34.50
N LEU A 421 -3.17 28.97 35.31
CA LEU A 421 -3.02 27.53 35.04
C LEU A 421 -4.38 26.80 34.98
N LEU A 422 -5.30 27.09 35.90
CA LEU A 422 -6.67 26.56 35.87
C LEU A 422 -7.43 26.98 34.62
N SER A 423 -7.27 28.23 34.18
CA SER A 423 -7.91 28.75 32.97
C SER A 423 -7.36 28.07 31.71
N LEU A 424 -6.05 27.84 31.64
CA LEU A 424 -5.42 27.05 30.57
C LEU A 424 -5.94 25.60 30.57
N GLY A 425 -6.05 24.98 31.75
CA GLY A 425 -6.63 23.64 31.91
C GLY A 425 -8.09 23.57 31.47
N LEU A 426 -8.90 24.58 31.82
CA LEU A 426 -10.29 24.72 31.38
C LEU A 426 -10.36 24.85 29.85
N GLY A 427 -9.53 25.71 29.26
CA GLY A 427 -9.42 25.87 27.81
C GLY A 427 -9.05 24.56 27.10
N PHE A 428 -8.09 23.81 27.65
CA PHE A 428 -7.71 22.49 27.15
C PHE A 428 -8.87 21.49 27.22
N CYS A 429 -9.59 21.41 28.36
CA CYS A 429 -10.74 20.53 28.50
C CYS A 429 -11.85 20.87 27.49
N PHE A 430 -12.11 22.16 27.24
CA PHE A 430 -13.04 22.59 26.22
C PHE A 430 -12.58 22.17 24.82
N MET A 431 -11.30 22.39 24.49
CA MET A 431 -10.73 21.96 23.21
C MET A 431 -10.89 20.45 22.99
N MET A 432 -10.59 19.63 23.99
CA MET A 432 -10.71 18.18 23.90
C MET A 432 -12.17 17.72 23.81
N GLY A 433 -13.03 18.22 24.69
CA GLY A 433 -14.44 17.81 24.77
C GLY A 433 -15.28 18.29 23.58
N PHE A 434 -14.95 19.44 22.99
CA PHE A 434 -15.75 20.03 21.92
C PHE A 434 -15.14 19.81 20.53
N PHE A 435 -13.89 20.21 20.29
CA PHE A 435 -13.29 20.18 18.95
C PHE A 435 -12.66 18.82 18.66
N TRP A 436 -11.69 18.42 19.48
CA TRP A 436 -10.80 17.32 19.13
C TRP A 436 -11.55 15.98 19.05
N ASN A 437 -12.25 15.60 20.13
CA ASN A 437 -13.01 14.36 20.15
C ASN A 437 -14.13 14.34 19.10
N SER A 438 -14.67 15.50 18.71
CA SER A 438 -15.72 15.58 17.69
C SER A 438 -15.15 15.37 16.28
N MET A 439 -14.00 15.96 15.98
CA MET A 439 -13.28 15.73 14.71
C MET A 439 -12.87 14.27 14.60
N GLU A 440 -12.29 13.71 15.66
CA GLU A 440 -11.86 12.31 15.68
C GLU A 440 -13.06 11.37 15.50
N ARG A 441 -14.15 11.61 16.25
CA ARG A 441 -15.39 10.85 16.10
C ARG A 441 -15.94 10.91 14.68
N ALA A 442 -15.93 12.08 14.02
CA ALA A 442 -16.46 12.22 12.67
C ALA A 442 -15.68 11.38 11.65
N ALA A 443 -14.34 11.41 11.73
CA ALA A 443 -13.49 10.62 10.86
C ALA A 443 -13.66 9.10 11.12
N ILE A 444 -13.64 8.67 12.38
CA ILE A 444 -13.86 7.26 12.76
C ILE A 444 -15.23 6.77 12.28
N LEU A 445 -16.27 7.58 12.46
CA LEU A 445 -17.63 7.25 12.01
C LEU A 445 -17.71 7.10 10.49
N SER A 446 -17.07 8.01 9.74
CA SER A 446 -17.01 7.96 8.28
C SER A 446 -16.31 6.68 7.79
N SER A 447 -15.13 6.37 8.34
CA SER A 447 -14.38 5.16 8.00
C SER A 447 -15.17 3.90 8.31
N LYS A 448 -15.81 3.82 9.50
CA LYS A 448 -16.66 2.70 9.88
C LYS A 448 -17.85 2.53 8.92
N GLN A 449 -18.56 3.60 8.58
CA GLN A 449 -19.71 3.54 7.67
C GLN A 449 -19.30 3.04 6.28
N ALA A 450 -18.16 3.50 5.77
CA ALA A 450 -17.62 3.05 4.50
C ALA A 450 -17.19 1.57 4.54
N MET A 451 -16.51 1.13 5.61
CA MET A 451 -16.17 -0.28 5.83
C MET A 451 -17.42 -1.16 5.83
N ASN A 452 -18.44 -0.79 6.62
CA ASN A 452 -19.69 -1.55 6.71
C ASN A 452 -20.43 -1.62 5.38
N SER A 453 -20.46 -0.52 4.62
CA SER A 453 -21.08 -0.48 3.29
C SER A 453 -20.42 -1.48 2.34
N LEU A 454 -19.09 -1.54 2.37
CA LEU A 454 -18.31 -2.48 1.58
C LEU A 454 -18.51 -3.92 2.05
N THR A 455 -18.43 -4.19 3.36
CA THR A 455 -18.61 -5.53 3.93
C THR A 455 -20.01 -6.08 3.64
N ASN A 456 -21.06 -5.26 3.78
CA ASN A 456 -22.43 -5.65 3.44
C ASN A 456 -22.56 -6.06 1.96
N PHE A 457 -21.90 -5.29 1.08
CA PHE A 457 -21.84 -5.63 -0.34
C PHE A 457 -21.15 -6.98 -0.54
N LEU A 458 -19.98 -7.21 0.07
CA LEU A 458 -19.24 -8.48 -0.06
C LEU A 458 -20.06 -9.68 0.41
N HIS A 459 -20.73 -9.59 1.57
CA HIS A 459 -21.63 -10.64 2.06
C HIS A 459 -22.78 -10.94 1.09
N SER A 460 -23.39 -9.89 0.51
CA SER A 460 -24.44 -10.06 -0.50
C SER A 460 -23.93 -10.84 -1.71
N GLN A 461 -22.69 -10.61 -2.15
CA GLN A 461 -22.09 -11.34 -3.27
C GLN A 461 -21.77 -12.79 -2.90
N ALA A 462 -21.24 -13.03 -1.69
CA ALA A 462 -20.94 -14.37 -1.20
C ALA A 462 -22.19 -15.27 -1.18
N SER A 463 -23.31 -14.74 -0.66
CA SER A 463 -24.59 -15.45 -0.64
C SER A 463 -25.12 -15.77 -2.05
N LEU A 464 -25.01 -14.85 -3.00
CA LEU A 464 -25.43 -15.07 -4.40
C LEU A 464 -24.60 -16.18 -5.08
N VAL A 465 -23.30 -16.27 -4.80
CA VAL A 465 -22.45 -17.36 -5.31
C VAL A 465 -22.81 -18.69 -4.69
N GLY A 466 -23.07 -18.73 -3.37
CA GLY A 466 -23.56 -19.94 -2.69
C GLY A 466 -24.85 -20.47 -3.32
N ILE A 467 -25.82 -19.58 -3.59
CA ILE A 467 -27.08 -19.93 -4.27
C ILE A 467 -26.81 -20.48 -5.67
N ARG A 468 -25.92 -19.86 -6.46
CA ARG A 468 -25.57 -20.33 -7.81
C ARG A 468 -24.91 -21.71 -7.80
N LYS A 469 -24.03 -22.01 -6.83
CA LYS A 469 -23.41 -23.34 -6.69
C LYS A 469 -24.47 -24.41 -6.38
N ASN A 470 -25.32 -24.17 -5.39
CA ASN A 470 -26.40 -25.10 -5.02
C ASN A 470 -27.39 -25.34 -6.18
N SER A 471 -27.72 -24.31 -6.96
CA SER A 471 -28.60 -24.47 -8.14
C SER A 471 -27.98 -25.32 -9.26
N ARG A 472 -26.64 -25.27 -9.44
CA ARG A 472 -25.94 -26.05 -10.46
C ARG A 472 -25.80 -27.51 -10.06
N ASP A 473 -25.57 -27.78 -8.78
CA ASP A 473 -25.49 -29.15 -8.26
C ASP A 473 -26.86 -29.84 -8.31
N ASN A 474 -27.95 -29.14 -7.95
CA ASN A 474 -29.31 -29.68 -8.11
C ASN A 474 -29.66 -29.98 -9.58
N THR A 475 -29.23 -29.15 -10.54
CA THR A 475 -29.47 -29.44 -11.98
C THR A 475 -28.57 -30.53 -12.58
N LYS A 476 -27.51 -30.95 -11.88
CA LYS A 476 -26.69 -32.11 -12.28
C LYS A 476 -27.30 -33.41 -11.76
N GLU A 477 -27.85 -33.41 -10.54
CA GLU A 477 -28.61 -34.56 -10.03
C GLU A 477 -29.86 -34.84 -10.89
N ASP A 478 -30.57 -33.81 -11.35
CA ASP A 478 -31.73 -33.97 -12.25
C ASP A 478 -31.37 -34.44 -13.68
N LYS A 479 -30.09 -34.50 -14.05
CA LYS A 479 -29.61 -35.00 -15.36
C LYS A 479 -28.96 -36.39 -15.29
N GLU A 480 -28.82 -36.95 -14.09
CA GLU A 480 -28.34 -38.32 -13.87
C GLU A 480 -29.47 -39.31 -13.53
N ILE A 481 -30.74 -38.89 -13.66
CA ILE A 481 -31.93 -39.75 -13.50
C ILE A 481 -32.53 -40.14 -14.85
#